data_AF-A0A372JR24-F1
#
_entry.id   AF-A0A372JR24-F1
#
_cell.length_a   1.000
_cell.length_b   1.000
_cell.length_c   1.000
_cell.angle_alpha   90.00
_cell.angle_beta   90.00
_cell.angle_gamma   90.00
#
_symmetry.space_group_name_H-M   'P 1'
#
loop_
_entity.id
_entity.type
_entity.pdbx_description
1 polymer ?
#
loop_
_entity_poly.entity_id
_entity_poly.type
_entity_poly.pdbx_seq_one_letter_code
_entity_poly.pdbx_strand_id
1 'polypeptide(L)'
;MSVDGFVAGPEHDMGWMAGARVRPGLHEEYVRTTGAILGGRDGWDGAIGGARPYGGAWKGPIFVLTHHPEDAEPAEDVTFLSCDVAEAVRIALEAADGKNVEVFSASIGRQLIERGLIDEIDLHVLPVLLGDGIRLFDRPGGVPVRLRRVGGDEPTAAVNLRFRPGGA
;
A
#
# COMPACT_ATOMS: atom_id res chain seq x y z
N MET A 1 -1.72 -6.26 6.39
CA MET A 1 -2.79 -5.73 7.28
C MET A 1 -3.08 -6.71 8.40
N SER A 2 -3.58 -6.22 9.53
CA SER A 2 -4.10 -7.00 10.65
C SER A 2 -5.49 -7.57 10.33
N VAL A 3 -5.98 -8.50 11.15
CA VAL A 3 -7.33 -9.10 11.01
C VAL A 3 -8.44 -8.07 11.18
N ASP A 4 -8.23 -7.08 12.05
CA ASP A 4 -9.16 -6.00 12.37
C ASP A 4 -9.03 -4.76 11.46
N GLY A 5 -8.26 -4.85 10.36
CA GLY A 5 -8.36 -3.89 9.26
C GLY A 5 -7.24 -2.84 9.17
N PHE A 6 -6.21 -2.91 10.01
CA PHE A 6 -5.14 -1.91 10.07
C PHE A 6 -3.94 -2.29 9.19
N VAL A 7 -3.37 -1.30 8.49
CA VAL A 7 -2.17 -1.46 7.64
C VAL A 7 -0.90 -0.92 8.28
N ALA A 8 -1.04 -0.02 9.25
CA ALA A 8 0.03 0.49 10.10
C ALA A 8 -0.55 0.79 11.49
N GLY A 9 0.31 0.83 12.50
CA GLY A 9 -0.04 1.34 13.82
C GLY A 9 -0.22 2.86 13.82
N PRO A 10 -0.46 3.46 14.99
CA PRO A 10 -0.40 4.91 15.17
C PRO A 10 0.92 5.49 14.65
N GLU A 11 0.90 6.73 14.14
CA GLU A 11 2.08 7.41 13.60
C GLU A 11 2.82 6.62 12.50
N HIS A 12 2.09 5.84 11.71
CA HIS A 12 2.66 4.99 10.65
C HIS A 12 3.61 3.89 11.15
N ASP A 13 3.52 3.47 12.42
CA ASP A 13 4.37 2.39 12.94
C ASP A 13 4.19 1.07 12.18
N MET A 14 5.31 0.49 11.78
CA MET A 14 5.39 -0.82 11.11
C MET A 14 6.04 -1.88 11.98
N GLY A 15 6.43 -1.55 13.22
CA GLY A 15 7.08 -2.46 14.16
C GLY A 15 6.24 -3.70 14.49
N TRP A 16 4.90 -3.58 14.49
CA TRP A 16 3.98 -4.69 14.69
C TRP A 16 4.09 -5.82 13.65
N MET A 17 4.70 -5.56 12.48
CA MET A 17 4.95 -6.56 11.44
C MET A 17 6.32 -7.26 11.59
N ALA A 18 7.11 -6.94 12.62
CA ALA A 18 8.40 -7.57 12.83
C ALA A 18 8.28 -9.10 12.89
N GLY A 19 9.07 -9.80 12.07
CA GLY A 19 9.05 -11.26 11.99
C GLY A 19 7.87 -11.85 11.18
N ALA A 20 7.01 -11.01 10.61
CA ALA A 20 5.98 -11.46 9.69
C ALA A 20 6.58 -12.20 8.49
N ARG A 21 5.90 -13.25 8.03
CA ARG A 21 6.28 -14.01 6.85
C ARG A 21 5.14 -13.96 5.85
N VAL A 22 5.48 -13.63 4.61
CA VAL A 22 4.58 -13.71 3.46
C VAL A 22 4.84 -15.01 2.70
N ARG A 23 4.07 -15.26 1.63
CA ARG A 23 4.33 -16.42 0.77
C ARG A 23 5.76 -16.34 0.19
N PRO A 24 6.50 -17.46 0.10
CA PRO A 24 7.80 -17.47 -0.57
C PRO A 24 7.69 -16.93 -2.00
N GLY A 25 8.67 -16.14 -2.45
CA GLY A 25 8.71 -15.59 -3.81
C GLY A 25 7.93 -14.28 -4.01
N LEU A 26 7.13 -13.84 -3.02
CA LEU A 26 6.29 -12.65 -3.19
C LEU A 26 7.11 -11.37 -3.40
N HIS A 27 8.16 -11.19 -2.60
CA HIS A 27 8.98 -9.99 -2.72
C HIS A 27 9.72 -9.97 -4.06
N GLU A 28 10.25 -11.11 -4.50
CA GLU A 28 10.90 -11.25 -5.79
C GLU A 28 9.93 -10.98 -6.95
N GLU A 29 8.67 -11.41 -6.80
CA GLU A 29 7.60 -11.11 -7.75
C GLU A 29 7.36 -9.60 -7.86
N TYR A 30 7.13 -8.91 -6.73
CA TYR A 30 6.91 -7.46 -6.72
C TYR A 30 8.11 -6.68 -7.22
N VAL A 31 9.32 -7.01 -6.77
CA VAL A 31 10.57 -6.39 -7.26
C VAL A 31 10.66 -6.48 -8.79
N ARG A 32 10.20 -7.59 -9.38
CA ARG A 32 10.21 -7.79 -10.83
C ARG A 32 9.10 -7.00 -11.54
N THR A 33 7.89 -6.99 -10.98
CA THR A 33 6.68 -6.45 -11.63
C THR A 33 6.45 -4.97 -11.40
N THR A 34 7.12 -4.36 -10.44
CA THR A 34 6.90 -2.96 -10.06
C THR A 34 7.77 -2.03 -10.87
N GLY A 35 7.14 -1.04 -11.49
CA GLY A 35 7.79 0.01 -12.28
C GLY A 35 7.90 1.33 -11.54
N ALA A 36 6.91 1.67 -10.70
CA ALA A 36 6.93 2.87 -9.88
C ALA A 36 6.16 2.68 -8.57
N ILE A 37 6.44 3.54 -7.59
CA ILE A 37 5.70 3.59 -6.32
C ILE A 37 5.04 4.96 -6.18
N LEU A 38 3.79 4.97 -5.70
CA LEU A 38 3.06 6.17 -5.32
C LEU A 38 2.72 6.12 -3.82
N GLY A 39 3.32 7.00 -3.03
CA GLY A 39 3.13 7.12 -1.58
C GLY A 39 2.55 8.46 -1.15
N GLY A 40 2.16 8.56 0.13
CA GLY A 40 1.81 9.82 0.77
C GLY A 40 2.90 10.29 1.71
N ARG A 41 2.95 11.61 1.99
CA ARG A 41 3.99 12.25 2.82
C ARG A 41 4.17 11.60 4.19
N ASP A 42 3.09 11.36 4.93
CA ASP A 42 3.18 10.83 6.29
C ASP A 42 3.82 9.43 6.34
N GLY A 43 3.47 8.57 5.37
CA GLY A 43 4.07 7.24 5.24
C GLY A 43 5.52 7.30 4.74
N TRP A 44 5.84 8.29 3.90
CA TRP A 44 7.22 8.58 3.53
C TRP A 44 8.04 8.97 4.77
N ASP A 45 7.59 9.93 5.57
CA ASP A 45 8.36 10.40 6.72
C ASP A 45 8.46 9.36 7.84
N GLY A 46 7.37 8.63 8.12
CA GLY A 46 7.30 7.70 9.24
C GLY A 46 7.91 6.32 8.98
N ALA A 47 7.92 5.83 7.74
CA ALA A 47 8.28 4.44 7.44
C ALA A 47 9.27 4.25 6.28
N ILE A 48 9.12 4.99 5.18
CA ILE A 48 9.83 4.70 3.91
C ILE A 48 11.07 5.59 3.71
N GLY A 49 11.07 6.81 4.24
CA GLY A 49 12.15 7.79 4.09
C GLY A 49 13.45 7.35 4.75
N GLY A 50 13.36 6.49 5.78
CA GLY A 50 14.50 5.80 6.39
C GLY A 50 14.77 4.38 5.86
N ALA A 51 13.84 3.78 5.10
CA ALA A 51 13.92 2.39 4.64
C ALA A 51 13.42 2.23 3.19
N ARG A 52 14.32 1.84 2.27
CA ARG A 52 13.96 1.65 0.86
C ARG A 52 12.94 0.50 0.68
N PRO A 53 11.99 0.62 -0.27
CA PRO A 53 11.05 -0.46 -0.61
C PRO A 53 11.75 -1.80 -0.82
N TYR A 54 11.12 -2.88 -0.36
CA TYR A 54 11.65 -4.24 -0.50
C TYR A 54 13.07 -4.43 0.06
N GLY A 55 13.41 -3.71 1.14
CA GLY A 55 14.75 -3.75 1.72
C GLY A 55 15.85 -3.23 0.77
N GLY A 56 15.47 -2.40 -0.21
CA GLY A 56 16.37 -1.87 -1.24
C GLY A 56 16.64 -2.83 -2.41
N ALA A 57 15.98 -3.99 -2.46
CA ALA A 57 16.10 -4.93 -3.58
C ALA A 57 15.50 -4.38 -4.89
N TRP A 58 14.53 -3.46 -4.76
CA TRP A 58 13.94 -2.74 -5.88
C TRP A 58 14.51 -1.33 -5.98
N LYS A 59 14.68 -0.85 -7.23
CA LYS A 59 15.07 0.51 -7.57
C LYS A 59 14.18 1.02 -8.68
N GLY A 60 13.68 2.23 -8.54
CA GLY A 60 12.80 2.86 -9.52
C GLY A 60 12.21 4.16 -8.98
N PRO A 61 11.43 4.87 -9.82
CA PRO A 61 10.83 6.14 -9.47
C PRO A 61 9.81 6.01 -8.33
N ILE A 62 9.96 6.85 -7.32
CA ILE A 62 9.03 6.98 -6.19
C ILE A 62 8.39 8.37 -6.27
N PHE A 63 7.06 8.40 -6.28
CA PHE A 63 6.28 9.63 -6.24
C PHE A 63 5.63 9.75 -4.86
N VAL A 64 5.82 10.90 -4.21
CA VAL A 64 5.23 11.18 -2.90
C VAL A 64 4.28 12.36 -3.03
N LEU A 65 2.99 12.12 -2.80
CA LEU A 65 1.99 13.18 -2.76
C LEU A 65 2.07 13.95 -1.44
N THR A 66 2.16 15.27 -1.55
CA THR A 66 2.20 16.23 -0.44
C THR A 66 1.59 17.57 -0.86
N HIS A 67 1.01 18.31 0.08
CA HIS A 67 0.53 19.67 -0.18
C HIS A 67 1.68 20.70 -0.16
N HIS A 68 2.79 20.36 0.49
CA HIS A 68 3.97 21.21 0.70
C HIS A 68 5.23 20.51 0.22
N PRO A 69 5.45 20.40 -1.10
CA PRO A 69 6.67 19.78 -1.65
C PRO A 69 7.94 20.56 -1.32
N GLU A 70 7.82 21.87 -1.05
CA GLU A 70 8.93 22.74 -0.64
C GLU A 70 9.53 22.40 0.72
N ASP A 71 8.75 21.78 1.62
CA ASP A 71 9.19 21.35 2.95
C ASP A 71 9.90 19.99 2.92
N ALA A 72 9.96 19.35 1.75
CA ALA A 72 10.51 18.03 1.59
C ALA A 72 12.03 18.05 1.42
N GLU A 73 12.72 17.28 2.26
CA GLU A 73 14.13 16.98 2.04
C GLU A 73 14.30 16.20 0.72
N PRO A 74 15.17 16.66 -0.21
CA PRO A 74 15.45 15.94 -1.45
C PRO A 74 15.95 14.53 -1.19
N ALA A 75 15.40 13.56 -1.93
CA ALA A 75 15.80 12.17 -1.85
C ALA A 75 16.01 11.57 -3.24
N GLU A 76 17.03 10.74 -3.39
CA GLU A 76 17.35 10.06 -4.64
C GLU A 76 16.20 9.16 -5.08
N ASP A 77 15.86 9.24 -6.38
CA ASP A 77 14.74 8.56 -7.04
C ASP A 77 13.35 8.96 -6.53
N VAL A 78 13.23 10.04 -5.77
CA VAL A 78 11.96 10.52 -5.20
C VAL A 78 11.55 11.85 -5.82
N THR A 79 10.30 11.93 -6.27
CA THR A 79 9.66 13.16 -6.73
C THR A 79 8.46 13.49 -5.86
N PHE A 80 8.49 14.67 -5.22
CA PHE A 80 7.35 15.18 -4.46
C PHE A 80 6.37 15.88 -5.40
N LEU A 81 5.11 15.48 -5.35
CA LEU A 81 4.03 16.00 -6.20
C LEU A 81 2.96 16.67 -5.34
N SER A 82 2.40 17.78 -5.84
CA SER A 82 1.28 18.50 -5.22
C SER A 82 0.04 18.59 -6.12
N CYS A 83 -0.08 17.66 -7.08
CA CYS A 83 -1.22 17.54 -7.99
C CYS A 83 -2.35 16.68 -7.39
N ASP A 84 -3.45 16.55 -8.12
CA ASP A 84 -4.52 15.62 -7.75
C ASP A 84 -4.07 14.15 -7.90
N VAL A 85 -4.78 13.26 -7.21
CA VAL A 85 -4.41 11.84 -7.14
C VAL A 85 -4.50 11.11 -8.48
N ALA A 86 -5.38 11.53 -9.40
CA ALA A 86 -5.49 10.89 -10.71
C ALA A 86 -4.32 11.30 -11.61
N GLU A 87 -3.92 12.57 -11.55
CA GLU A 87 -2.72 13.05 -12.23
C GLU A 87 -1.44 12.40 -11.69
N ALA A 88 -1.34 12.21 -10.38
CA ALA A 88 -0.21 11.50 -9.78
C ALA A 88 -0.11 10.04 -10.27
N VAL A 89 -1.24 9.34 -10.40
CA VAL A 89 -1.28 8.01 -11.00
C VAL A 89 -0.87 8.03 -12.46
N ARG A 90 -1.31 9.02 -13.24
CA ARG A 90 -0.91 9.18 -14.65
C ARG A 90 0.61 9.32 -14.78
N ILE A 91 1.22 10.20 -13.97
CA ILE A 91 2.67 10.41 -13.92
C ILE A 91 3.39 9.11 -13.52
N ALA A 92 2.91 8.42 -12.49
CA ALA A 92 3.52 7.19 -12.03
C ALA A 92 3.42 6.06 -13.07
N LEU A 93 2.30 5.94 -13.78
CA LEU A 93 2.11 4.94 -14.83
C LEU A 93 3.03 5.19 -16.03
N GLU A 94 3.20 6.45 -16.42
CA GLU A 94 4.15 6.84 -17.47
C GLU A 94 5.58 6.46 -17.09
N ALA A 95 5.97 6.72 -15.85
CA ALA A 95 7.30 6.36 -15.33
C ALA A 95 7.47 4.86 -15.08
N ALA A 96 6.38 4.10 -14.93
CA ALA A 96 6.43 2.66 -14.68
C ALA A 96 6.78 1.84 -15.92
N ASP A 97 6.84 2.43 -17.12
CA ASP A 97 7.29 1.78 -18.37
C ASP A 97 6.56 0.44 -18.64
N GLY A 98 5.23 0.47 -18.52
CA GLY A 98 4.38 -0.70 -18.75
C GLY A 98 4.38 -1.75 -17.62
N LYS A 99 5.07 -1.49 -16.51
CA LYS A 99 4.99 -2.28 -15.26
C LYS A 99 3.96 -1.71 -14.29
N ASN A 100 3.80 -2.35 -13.14
CA ASN A 100 2.83 -1.96 -12.13
C ASN A 100 3.23 -0.66 -11.41
N VAL A 101 2.24 0.16 -11.07
CA VAL A 101 2.36 1.21 -10.06
C VAL A 101 1.81 0.68 -8.75
N GLU A 102 2.65 0.62 -7.72
CA GLU A 102 2.21 0.22 -6.40
C GLU A 102 1.87 1.42 -5.51
N VAL A 103 0.73 1.35 -4.84
CA VAL A 103 0.22 2.44 -3.98
C VAL A 103 0.56 2.16 -2.52
N PHE A 104 1.50 2.92 -1.97
CA PHE A 104 2.00 2.79 -0.60
C PHE A 104 1.32 3.82 0.32
N SER A 105 -0.01 3.91 0.26
CA SER A 105 -0.81 4.78 1.13
C SER A 105 -2.28 4.36 1.13
N ALA A 106 -2.82 4.10 2.33
CA ALA A 106 -4.25 3.78 2.48
C ALA A 106 -5.16 4.93 2.06
N SER A 107 -4.78 6.18 2.35
CA SER A 107 -5.56 7.37 1.98
C SER A 107 -5.61 7.56 0.46
N ILE A 108 -4.47 7.39 -0.22
CA ILE A 108 -4.40 7.45 -1.69
C ILE A 108 -5.19 6.27 -2.28
N GLY A 109 -4.95 5.05 -1.80
CA GLY A 109 -5.66 3.85 -2.24
C GLY A 109 -7.18 3.99 -2.14
N ARG A 110 -7.70 4.51 -1.02
CA ARG A 110 -9.14 4.81 -0.86
C ARG A 110 -9.64 5.76 -1.94
N GLN A 111 -8.95 6.88 -2.16
CA GLN A 111 -9.36 7.86 -3.18
C GLN A 111 -9.36 7.27 -4.60
N LEU A 112 -8.39 6.39 -4.91
CA LEU A 112 -8.32 5.71 -6.19
C LEU A 112 -9.46 4.69 -6.36
N ILE A 113 -9.79 3.92 -5.31
CA ILE A 113 -10.96 3.03 -5.31
C ILE A 113 -12.25 3.82 -5.58
N GLU A 114 -12.41 4.99 -4.95
CA GLU A 114 -13.58 5.86 -5.14
C GLU A 114 -13.72 6.39 -6.57
N ARG A 115 -12.60 6.49 -7.30
CA ARG A 115 -12.53 6.96 -8.68
C ARG A 115 -12.50 5.82 -9.71
N GLY A 116 -12.48 4.56 -9.26
CA GLY A 116 -12.34 3.40 -10.15
C GLY A 116 -10.97 3.30 -10.83
N LEU A 117 -9.91 3.77 -10.16
CA LEU A 117 -8.53 3.83 -10.68
C LEU A 117 -7.62 2.74 -10.09
N ILE A 118 -8.18 1.77 -9.35
CA ILE A 118 -7.44 0.59 -8.86
C ILE A 118 -7.83 -0.62 -9.72
N ASP A 119 -6.83 -1.25 -10.32
CA ASP A 119 -7.01 -2.49 -11.07
C ASP A 119 -7.06 -3.72 -10.15
N GLU A 120 -6.17 -3.78 -9.16
CA GLU A 120 -6.02 -4.91 -8.25
C GLU A 120 -5.73 -4.46 -6.81
N ILE A 121 -6.23 -5.22 -5.84
CA ILE A 121 -5.90 -5.08 -4.41
C ILE A 121 -5.32 -6.42 -3.95
N ASP A 122 -4.03 -6.42 -3.60
CA ASP A 122 -3.37 -7.60 -3.04
C ASP A 122 -3.26 -7.48 -1.52
N LEU A 123 -3.87 -8.43 -0.80
CA LEU A 123 -4.04 -8.37 0.66
C LEU A 123 -3.30 -9.50 1.38
N HIS A 124 -2.35 -9.09 2.21
CA HIS A 124 -1.63 -9.96 3.14
C HIS A 124 -2.18 -9.76 4.55
N VAL A 125 -2.97 -10.72 5.03
CA VAL A 125 -3.62 -10.65 6.35
C VAL A 125 -2.77 -11.40 7.37
N LEU A 126 -2.17 -10.68 8.31
CA LEU A 126 -1.43 -11.24 9.43
C LEU A 126 -2.39 -11.62 10.57
N PRO A 127 -2.12 -12.70 11.34
CA PRO A 127 -2.98 -13.19 12.41
C PRO A 127 -2.86 -12.34 13.69
N VAL A 128 -3.07 -11.03 13.57
CA VAL A 128 -2.93 -10.04 14.65
C VAL A 128 -4.20 -9.19 14.72
N LEU A 129 -4.67 -8.90 15.93
CA LEU A 129 -5.63 -7.81 16.19
C LEU A 129 -4.80 -6.62 16.69
N LEU A 130 -4.66 -5.58 15.85
CA LEU A 130 -3.77 -4.45 16.17
C LEU A 130 -4.43 -3.45 17.12
N GLY A 131 -5.75 -3.31 17.04
CA GLY A 131 -6.56 -2.48 17.92
C GLY A 131 -6.68 -1.01 17.50
N ASP A 132 -5.60 -0.40 16.99
CA ASP A 132 -5.58 1.01 16.56
C ASP A 132 -4.55 1.28 15.45
N GLY A 133 -4.67 2.42 14.77
CA GLY A 133 -3.77 2.89 13.73
C GLY A 133 -4.48 3.23 12.43
N ILE A 134 -3.78 3.03 11.32
CA ILE A 134 -4.24 3.40 9.98
C ILE A 134 -5.00 2.23 9.37
N ARG A 135 -6.29 2.42 9.08
CA ARG A 135 -7.11 1.42 8.39
C ARG A 135 -6.81 1.36 6.90
N LEU A 136 -6.88 0.15 6.32
CA LEU A 136 -6.76 -0.04 4.86
C LEU A 136 -7.80 0.79 4.09
N PHE A 137 -9.05 0.73 4.53
CA PHE A 137 -10.17 1.40 3.89
C PHE A 137 -11.12 1.95 4.95
N ASP A 138 -11.05 3.25 5.20
CA ASP A 138 -11.93 3.95 6.15
C ASP A 138 -12.77 4.98 5.40
N ARG A 139 -14.03 4.62 5.11
CA ARG A 139 -14.98 5.46 4.38
C ARG A 139 -16.39 5.37 4.99
N PRO A 140 -16.63 5.97 6.17
CA PRO A 140 -17.97 6.03 6.75
C PRO A 140 -18.98 6.66 5.78
N GLY A 141 -20.16 6.04 5.63
CA GLY A 141 -21.20 6.51 4.70
C GLY A 141 -20.92 6.24 3.22
N GLY A 142 -19.86 5.51 2.89
CA GLY A 142 -19.56 5.09 1.53
C GLY A 142 -20.52 4.02 0.97
N VAL A 143 -20.46 3.79 -0.34
CA VAL A 143 -21.16 2.69 -1.00
C VAL A 143 -20.30 1.42 -1.03
N PRO A 144 -20.90 0.21 -1.00
CA PRO A 144 -20.15 -1.03 -1.12
C PRO A 144 -19.37 -1.14 -2.44
N VAL A 145 -18.07 -1.43 -2.36
CA VAL A 145 -17.22 -1.77 -3.51
C VAL A 145 -17.18 -3.29 -3.65
N ARG A 146 -17.59 -3.81 -4.81
CA ARG A 146 -17.60 -5.26 -5.07
C ARG A 146 -16.31 -5.67 -5.76
N LEU A 147 -15.49 -6.46 -5.08
CA LEU A 147 -14.24 -7.02 -5.61
C LEU A 147 -14.46 -8.42 -6.18
N ARG A 148 -13.59 -8.82 -7.10
CA ARG A 148 -13.50 -10.19 -7.61
C ARG A 148 -12.12 -10.73 -7.28
N ARG A 149 -12.05 -11.94 -6.71
CA ARG A 149 -10.79 -12.62 -6.43
C ARG A 149 -10.10 -13.00 -7.74
N VAL A 150 -8.85 -12.58 -7.89
CA VAL A 150 -8.00 -12.97 -9.01
C VAL A 150 -7.52 -14.42 -8.80
N GLY A 151 -7.44 -15.21 -9.89
CA GLY A 151 -6.87 -16.56 -9.86
C GLY A 151 -7.68 -17.64 -9.12
N GLY A 152 -9.00 -17.49 -8.99
CA GLY A 152 -9.89 -18.51 -8.39
C GLY A 152 -11.03 -18.95 -9.30
N ASP A 153 -11.50 -20.19 -9.09
CA ASP A 153 -12.64 -20.76 -9.84
C ASP A 153 -13.97 -20.06 -9.51
N GLU A 154 -14.11 -19.51 -8.31
CA GLU A 154 -15.25 -18.71 -7.86
C GLU A 154 -14.80 -17.31 -7.41
N PRO A 155 -14.72 -16.32 -8.33
CA PRO A 155 -14.20 -14.98 -8.03
C PRO A 155 -15.01 -14.18 -7.00
N THR A 156 -16.22 -14.62 -6.66
CA THR A 156 -17.11 -13.93 -5.71
C THR A 156 -17.31 -14.68 -4.40
N ALA A 157 -16.65 -15.83 -4.23
CA ALA A 157 -16.74 -16.62 -3.01
C ALA A 157 -16.02 -15.93 -1.83
N ALA A 158 -16.52 -16.18 -0.62
CA ALA A 158 -15.90 -15.69 0.60
C ALA A 158 -14.54 -16.36 0.84
N VAL A 159 -13.60 -15.62 1.44
CA VAL A 159 -12.33 -16.16 1.94
C VAL A 159 -12.51 -16.60 3.39
N ASN A 160 -12.21 -17.87 3.70
CA ASN A 160 -12.27 -18.38 5.07
C ASN A 160 -10.88 -18.29 5.74
N LEU A 161 -10.76 -17.47 6.78
CA LEU A 161 -9.58 -17.39 7.64
C LEU A 161 -9.98 -17.83 9.05
N ARG A 162 -9.19 -18.73 9.67
CA ARG A 162 -9.45 -19.24 11.01
C ARG A 162 -8.19 -19.17 11.85
N PHE A 163 -8.28 -18.45 12.97
CA PHE A 163 -7.17 -18.25 13.91
C PHE A 163 -7.56 -18.79 15.29
N ARG A 164 -6.55 -19.03 16.13
CA ARG A 164 -6.72 -19.21 17.58
C ARG A 164 -5.90 -18.12 18.27
N PRO A 165 -6.32 -17.60 19.44
CA PRO A 165 -5.47 -16.73 20.23
C PRO A 165 -4.12 -17.40 20.49
N GLY A 166 -3.02 -16.72 20.17
CA GLY A 166 -1.69 -17.10 20.67
C GLY A 166 -1.63 -16.77 22.15
N GLY A 167 -1.08 -17.66 22.98
CA GLY A 167 -0.80 -17.34 24.38
C GLY A 167 0.14 -16.12 24.46
N ALA A 168 -0.05 -15.30 25.49
CA ALA A 168 0.84 -14.17 25.79
C ALA A 168 2.25 -14.63 26.15
#